data_AF-A0A6G5AEA8-F1
#
_entry.id   AF-A0A6G5AEA8-F1
#
_cell.length_a   1.000
_cell.length_b   1.000
_cell.length_c   1.000
_cell.angle_alpha   90.00
_cell.angle_beta   90.00
_cell.angle_gamma   90.00
#
_symmetry.space_group_name_H-M   'P 1'
#
loop_
_entity.id
_entity.type
_entity.pdbx_description
1 polymer ?
#
loop_
_entity_poly.entity_id
_entity_poly.type
_entity_poly.pdbx_seq_one_letter_code
_entity_poly.pdbx_strand_id
1 'polypeptide(L)'
;MVPGLTFGNAVLCMRSEVQARLEIKQRGIGRLALGAHGNTPNQGVQGDMGWTSFEGREASSKIKFEKRLREMGEERWARKVFSFLYMKNVDTKWRKRTKN
;
A
#
# COMPACT_ATOMS: atom_id res chain seq x y z
N MET A 1 -2.36 14.30 -1.42
CA MET A 1 -1.84 13.12 -0.69
C MET A 1 -2.15 13.32 0.79
N VAL A 2 -2.93 12.45 1.44
CA VAL A 2 -3.29 12.63 2.86
C VAL A 2 -2.16 12.04 3.73
N PRO A 3 -1.42 12.83 4.53
CA PRO A 3 -0.19 12.38 5.18
C PRO A 3 -0.39 11.22 6.17
N GLY A 4 -1.44 11.27 6.99
CA GLY A 4 -1.73 10.23 7.99
C GLY A 4 -2.10 8.88 7.37
N LEU A 5 -2.95 8.88 6.34
CA LEU A 5 -3.31 7.67 5.59
C LEU A 5 -2.09 7.08 4.87
N THR A 6 -1.22 7.94 4.34
CA THR A 6 -0.02 7.51 3.60
C THR A 6 1.02 6.90 4.54
N PHE A 7 1.21 7.48 5.72
CA PHE A 7 2.07 6.93 6.76
C PHE A 7 1.51 5.63 7.34
N GLY A 8 0.21 5.59 7.65
CA GLY A 8 -0.47 4.39 8.12
C GLY A 8 -0.33 3.25 7.12
N ASN A 9 -0.50 3.52 5.82
CA ASN A 9 -0.30 2.54 4.75
C ASN A 9 1.15 2.04 4.67
N ALA A 10 2.13 2.92 4.91
CA ALA A 10 3.55 2.57 4.91
C ALA A 10 3.93 1.63 6.07
N VAL A 11 3.33 1.80 7.25
CA VAL A 11 3.72 1.03 8.45
C VAL A 11 2.80 -0.18 8.70
N LEU A 12 1.49 -0.06 8.46
CA LEU A 12 0.49 -1.11 8.72
C LEU A 12 0.16 -1.91 7.47
N CYS A 13 -0.05 -3.22 7.61
CA CYS A 13 -0.58 -4.05 6.52
C CYS A 13 -2.09 -4.17 6.67
N MET A 14 -2.85 -3.67 5.69
CA MET A 14 -4.31 -3.75 5.74
C MET A 14 -4.79 -5.20 5.58
N ARG A 15 -5.91 -5.56 6.22
CA ARG A 15 -6.56 -6.84 5.94
C ARG A 15 -7.09 -6.87 4.50
N SER A 16 -7.07 -8.04 3.88
CA SER A 16 -7.54 -8.26 2.50
C SER A 16 -8.96 -7.76 2.28
N GLU A 17 -9.85 -7.97 3.25
CA GLU A 17 -11.26 -7.59 3.15
C GLU A 17 -11.44 -6.07 3.14
N VAL A 18 -10.63 -5.35 3.92
CA VAL A 18 -10.67 -3.88 3.98
C VAL A 18 -10.15 -3.30 2.67
N GLN A 19 -9.03 -3.82 2.17
CA GLN A 19 -8.45 -3.41 0.90
C GLN A 19 -9.42 -3.63 -0.27
N ALA A 20 -10.09 -4.78 -0.32
CA ALA A 20 -11.10 -5.07 -1.34
C ALA A 20 -12.29 -4.09 -1.29
N ARG A 21 -12.79 -3.77 -0.08
CA ARG A 21 -13.86 -2.78 0.09
C ARG A 21 -13.45 -1.38 -0.37
N LEU A 22 -12.23 -0.96 -0.04
CA LEU A 22 -11.68 0.32 -0.48
C LEU A 22 -11.56 0.39 -2.01
N GLU A 23 -11.11 -0.69 -2.64
CA GLU A 23 -10.99 -0.80 -4.09
C GLU A 23 -12.35 -0.68 -4.79
N ILE A 24 -13.39 -1.35 -4.27
CA ILE A 24 -14.77 -1.24 -4.76
C ILE A 24 -15.26 0.20 -4.66
N LYS A 25 -15.06 0.85 -3.51
CA LYS A 25 -15.51 2.23 -3.29
C LYS A 25 -14.77 3.22 -4.19
N GLN A 26 -13.45 3.06 -4.37
CA GLN A 26 -12.68 3.88 -5.31
C GLN A 26 -13.23 3.76 -6.73
N ARG A 27 -13.46 2.55 -7.23
CA ARG A 27 -14.01 2.37 -8.58
C ARG A 27 -15.43 2.93 -8.72
N GLY A 28 -16.24 2.83 -7.67
CA GLY A 28 -17.57 3.46 -7.62
C GLY A 28 -17.48 4.99 -7.74
N ILE A 29 -16.59 5.62 -6.98
CA ILE A 29 -16.33 7.06 -7.06
C ILE A 29 -15.76 7.44 -8.43
N GLY A 30 -14.86 6.63 -8.99
CA GLY A 30 -14.30 6.87 -10.33
C GLY A 30 -15.37 6.88 -11.41
N ARG A 31 -16.31 5.91 -11.38
CA ARG A 31 -17.45 5.89 -12.31
C ARG A 31 -18.33 7.13 -12.17
N LEU A 32 -18.64 7.51 -10.92
CA LEU A 32 -19.45 8.69 -10.65
C LEU A 32 -18.77 9.96 -11.18
N ALA A 33 -17.47 10.11 -10.94
CA ALA A 33 -16.69 11.27 -11.39
C ALA A 33 -16.58 11.36 -12.92
N LEU A 34 -16.48 10.21 -13.60
CA LEU A 34 -16.44 10.14 -15.06
C LEU A 34 -17.82 10.22 -15.73
N GLY A 35 -18.91 10.26 -14.95
CA GLY A 35 -20.27 10.13 -15.49
C GLY A 35 -20.51 8.78 -16.20
N ALA A 36 -19.72 7.76 -15.86
CA ALA A 36 -19.69 6.49 -16.56
C ALA A 36 -20.77 5.53 -16.02
N HIS A 37 -21.26 4.65 -16.89
CA HIS A 37 -22.26 3.63 -16.51
C HIS A 37 -21.72 2.68 -15.43
N GLY A 38 -22.59 2.11 -14.59
CA GLY A 38 -22.21 1.19 -13.51
C GLY A 38 -21.40 -0.03 -13.99
N ASN A 39 -21.67 -0.49 -15.21
CA ASN A 39 -20.99 -1.64 -15.85
C ASN A 39 -19.68 -1.26 -16.56
N THR A 40 -19.23 -0.01 -16.47
CA THR A 40 -17.95 0.40 -17.08
C THR A 40 -16.81 -0.47 -16.54
N PRO A 41 -15.93 -1.00 -17.41
CA PRO A 41 -14.82 -1.85 -17.00
C PRO A 41 -13.93 -1.19 -15.96
N ASN A 42 -13.55 -1.94 -14.91
CA ASN A 42 -12.73 -1.42 -13.81
C ASN A 42 -11.40 -0.82 -14.28
N GLN A 43 -10.75 -1.46 -15.27
CA GLN A 43 -9.45 -1.00 -15.78
C GLN A 43 -9.57 0.32 -16.55
N GLY A 44 -10.65 0.51 -17.31
CA GLY A 44 -10.93 1.79 -17.97
C GLY A 44 -11.12 2.92 -16.95
N VAL A 45 -11.95 2.68 -15.92
CA VAL A 45 -12.15 3.65 -14.83
C VAL A 45 -10.83 3.98 -14.13
N GLN A 46 -9.96 2.99 -13.88
CA GLN A 46 -8.67 3.24 -13.23
C GLN A 46 -7.70 4.00 -14.13
N GLY A 47 -7.63 3.65 -15.42
CA GLY A 47 -6.81 4.32 -16.41
C GLY A 47 -7.21 5.78 -16.59
N ASP A 48 -8.49 6.03 -16.84
CA ASP A 48 -9.02 7.38 -17.10
C ASP A 48 -8.90 8.28 -15.86
N MET A 49 -9.09 7.72 -14.65
CA MET A 49 -8.86 8.47 -13.41
C MET A 49 -7.37 8.67 -13.08
N GLY A 50 -6.46 7.98 -13.76
CA GLY A 50 -5.03 7.96 -13.42
C GLY A 50 -4.76 7.35 -12.03
N TRP A 51 -5.61 6.42 -11.58
CA TRP A 51 -5.55 5.86 -10.24
C TRP A 51 -4.93 4.48 -10.21
N THR A 52 -3.90 4.33 -9.38
CA THR A 52 -3.37 3.02 -8.98
C THR A 52 -4.34 2.28 -8.05
N SER A 53 -4.27 0.95 -8.04
CA SER A 53 -4.97 0.12 -7.05
C SER A 53 -4.50 0.43 -5.62
N PHE A 54 -5.33 0.12 -4.62
CA PHE A 54 -4.91 0.16 -3.23
C PHE A 54 -3.73 -0.77 -2.95
N GLU A 55 -3.69 -1.94 -3.60
CA GLU A 55 -2.57 -2.86 -3.50
C GLU A 55 -1.26 -2.24 -3.98
N GLY A 56 -1.28 -1.65 -5.18
CA GLY A 56 -0.09 -1.02 -5.76
C GLY A 56 0.40 0.16 -4.91
N ARG A 57 -0.52 0.92 -4.31
CA ARG A 57 -0.16 1.99 -3.36
C ARG A 57 0.45 1.44 -2.08
N GLU A 58 -0.12 0.38 -1.51
CA GLU A 58 0.43 -0.26 -0.32
C GLU A 58 1.83 -0.83 -0.58
N ALA A 59 2.00 -1.61 -1.64
CA ALA A 59 3.30 -2.17 -2.03
C ALA A 59 4.35 -1.05 -2.23
N SER A 60 4.00 0.02 -2.95
CA SER A 60 4.88 1.17 -3.15
C SER A 60 5.24 1.86 -1.83
N SER A 61 4.28 2.04 -0.93
CA SER A 61 4.51 2.61 0.41
C SER A 61 5.43 1.72 1.26
N LYS A 62 5.27 0.39 1.18
CA LYS A 62 6.12 -0.59 1.88
C LYS A 62 7.56 -0.53 1.41
N ILE A 63 7.78 -0.54 0.09
CA ILE A 63 9.12 -0.46 -0.50
C ILE A 63 9.81 0.84 -0.08
N LYS A 64 9.10 1.97 -0.15
CA LYS A 64 9.64 3.28 0.29
C LYS A 64 10.01 3.29 1.77
N PHE A 65 9.16 2.70 2.62
CA PHE A 65 9.44 2.64 4.05
C PHE A 65 10.61 1.69 4.37
N GLU A 66 10.73 0.58 3.65
CA GLU A 66 11.89 -0.31 3.76
C GLU A 66 13.19 0.42 3.41
N LYS A 67 13.22 1.16 2.30
CA LYS A 67 14.36 2.00 1.92
C LYS A 67 14.72 2.97 3.05
N ARG A 68 13.74 3.66 3.61
CA ARG A 68 13.95 4.57 4.76
C ARG A 68 14.52 3.84 5.97
N LEU A 69 14.08 2.62 6.28
CA LEU A 69 14.65 1.81 7.37
C LEU A 69 16.08 1.35 7.09
N ARG A 70 16.48 1.21 5.83
CA ARG A 70 17.86 0.85 5.44
C ARG A 70 18.81 2.04 5.57
N GLU A 71 18.34 3.24 5.28
CA GLU A 71 19.10 4.49 5.36
C GLU A 71 19.11 5.10 6.78
N MET A 72 18.28 4.58 7.69
CA MET A 72 18.18 5.06 9.06
C MET A 72 19.38 4.63 9.91
N GLY A 73 19.87 5.53 10.76
CA GLY A 73 20.96 5.26 11.70
C GLY A 73 20.65 4.12 12.68
N GLU A 74 21.69 3.37 13.06
CA GLU A 74 21.57 2.18 13.90
C GLU A 74 21.13 2.48 15.34
N GLU A 75 21.23 3.72 15.80
CA GLU A 75 20.73 4.16 17.08
C GLU A 75 19.19 4.09 17.17
N ARG A 76 18.50 4.15 16.03
CA ARG A 76 17.04 4.16 15.99
C ARG A 76 16.45 2.77 16.20
N TRP A 77 15.46 2.71 17.09
CA TRP A 77 14.72 1.47 17.39
C TRP A 77 14.13 0.78 16.15
N ALA A 78 13.54 1.55 15.23
CA ALA A 78 12.96 0.99 14.01
C ALA A 78 14.00 0.28 13.14
N ARG A 79 15.22 0.84 13.03
CA ARG A 79 16.37 0.22 12.34
C ARG A 79 16.80 -1.07 13.05
N LYS A 80 16.96 -1.03 14.37
CA LYS A 80 17.35 -2.21 15.18
C LYS A 80 16.38 -3.37 15.02
N VAL A 81 15.07 -3.10 15.13
CA VAL A 81 14.02 -4.12 14.95
C VAL A 81 14.02 -4.67 13.53
N PHE A 82 14.15 -3.80 12.51
CA PHE A 82 14.23 -4.23 11.12
C PHE A 82 15.42 -5.18 10.87
N SER A 83 16.62 -4.80 11.34
CA SER A 83 17.82 -5.64 11.23
C SER A 83 17.63 -6.97 11.96
N PHE A 84 17.07 -6.96 13.17
CA PHE A 84 16.78 -8.18 13.94
C PHE A 84 15.84 -9.13 13.18
N LEU A 85 14.72 -8.62 12.67
CA LEU A 85 13.75 -9.43 11.91
C LEU A 85 14.37 -10.03 10.65
N TYR A 86 15.22 -9.27 9.95
CA TYR A 86 15.94 -9.73 8.78
C TYR A 86 16.96 -10.83 9.12
N MET A 87 17.80 -10.62 10.15
CA MET A 87 18.79 -11.60 10.61
C MET A 87 18.16 -12.90 11.12
N LYS A 88 16.97 -12.82 11.73
CA LYS A 88 16.20 -13.99 12.19
C LYS A 88 15.34 -14.62 11.10
N ASN A 89 15.41 -14.12 9.87
CA ASN A 89 14.63 -14.59 8.73
C ASN A 89 13.11 -14.67 8.99
N VAL A 90 12.58 -13.76 9.82
CA VAL A 90 11.16 -13.78 10.21
C VAL A 90 10.31 -13.32 9.03
N ASP A 91 9.36 -14.14 8.62
CA ASP A 91 8.48 -13.85 7.50
C ASP A 91 7.23 -13.08 7.95
N THR A 92 7.42 -11.79 8.20
CA THR A 92 6.32 -10.89 8.61
C THR A 92 5.29 -10.73 7.49
N LYS A 93 4.07 -10.32 7.85
CA LYS A 93 3.03 -9.97 6.86
C LYS A 93 3.51 -8.93 5.84
N TRP A 94 4.36 -7.99 6.27
CA TRP A 94 5.00 -7.04 5.37
C TRP A 94 5.95 -7.77 4.42
N ARG A 95 6.89 -8.57 4.92
CA ARG A 95 7.86 -9.29 4.08
C ARG A 95 7.18 -10.18 3.03
N LYS A 96 6.06 -10.81 3.38
CA LYS A 96 5.23 -11.56 2.42
C LYS A 96 4.62 -10.71 1.31
N ARG A 97 4.38 -9.41 1.55
CA ARG A 97 3.85 -8.45 0.57
C ARG A 97 4.93 -7.78 -0.29
N THR A 98 6.20 -7.87 0.10
CA THR A 98 7.33 -7.29 -0.65
C THR A 98 8.28 -8.34 -1.24
N LYS A 99 8.08 -9.62 -0.93
CA LYS A 99 8.73 -10.73 -1.64
C LYS A 99 8.12 -10.85 -3.04
N ASN A 100 8.93 -10.52 -4.04
CA ASN A 100 8.73 -10.98 -5.41
C ASN A 100 9.17 -12.44 -5.53
#